data_AF-R7C970-F1
#
_entry.id   AF-R7C970-F1
#
_cell.length_a   1.000
_cell.length_b   1.000
_cell.length_c   1.000
_cell.angle_alpha   90.00
_cell.angle_beta   90.00
_cell.angle_gamma   90.00
#
_symmetry.space_group_name_H-M   'P 1'
#
loop_
_entity.id
_entity.type
_entity.pdbx_description
1 polymer ?
#
loop_
_entity_poly.entity_id
_entity_poly.type
_entity_poly.pdbx_seq_one_letter_code
_entity_poly.pdbx_strand_id
1 'polypeptide(L)'
;MNESVECLGGESSGCFAESIEDALDVADRMAEETTKRYTHEEYRDFISESDAEMDYRAEEAVKAALHRAKVCKKPIARYDMDTKRAYIEYPNGERKYVE
;
A
#
# COMPACT_ATOMS: atom_id res chain seq x y z
N MET A 1 -58.02 -11.41 -28.14
CA MET A 1 -57.84 -12.83 -27.77
C MET A 1 -56.35 -13.07 -27.91
N ASN A 2 -55.48 -13.07 -26.91
CA ASN A 2 -55.47 -13.26 -25.45
C ASN A 2 -54.03 -12.84 -25.06
N GLU A 3 -53.80 -11.76 -24.32
CA GLU A 3 -53.72 -11.73 -22.84
C GLU A 3 -52.89 -12.90 -22.26
N SER A 4 -51.65 -12.56 -21.85
CA SER A 4 -51.01 -12.88 -20.55
C SER A 4 -49.49 -13.04 -20.71
N VAL A 5 -48.75 -11.99 -20.38
CA VAL A 5 -47.34 -12.08 -19.96
C VAL A 5 -47.38 -12.45 -18.48
N GLU A 6 -47.22 -13.72 -18.18
CA GLU A 6 -47.09 -14.18 -16.80
C GLU A 6 -45.61 -14.18 -16.42
N CYS A 7 -45.19 -13.10 -15.76
CA CYS A 7 -44.02 -13.12 -14.90
C CYS A 7 -44.39 -13.94 -13.65
N LEU A 8 -43.95 -15.20 -13.58
CA LEU A 8 -44.09 -16.03 -12.39
C LEU A 8 -42.75 -16.68 -12.06
N GLY A 9 -42.27 -16.41 -10.84
CA GLY A 9 -41.06 -17.04 -10.30
C GLY A 9 -40.29 -16.20 -9.30
N GLY A 10 -40.98 -15.41 -8.48
CA GLY A 10 -40.39 -14.90 -7.25
C GLY A 10 -40.57 -15.94 -6.15
N GLU A 11 -39.54 -16.74 -5.88
CA GLU A 11 -39.29 -17.29 -4.55
C GLU A 11 -37.79 -17.17 -4.27
N SER A 12 -37.50 -16.27 -3.33
CA SER A 12 -36.21 -16.04 -2.71
C SER A 12 -35.64 -17.36 -2.14
N SER A 13 -34.57 -17.88 -2.73
CA SER A 13 -33.63 -18.71 -1.97
C SER A 13 -32.46 -17.84 -1.54
N GLY A 14 -32.77 -16.73 -0.86
CA GLY A 14 -31.78 -16.14 0.02
C GLY A 14 -31.49 -17.20 1.07
N CYS A 15 -30.24 -17.67 1.15
CA CYS A 15 -29.78 -18.39 2.32
C CYS A 15 -29.91 -17.40 3.49
N PHE A 16 -31.06 -17.37 4.14
CA PHE A 16 -31.22 -16.67 5.41
C PHE A 16 -30.22 -17.35 6.33
N ALA A 17 -29.17 -16.63 6.70
CA ALA A 17 -28.30 -17.05 7.79
C ALA A 17 -29.21 -17.45 8.97
N GLU A 18 -29.03 -18.65 9.50
CA GLU A 18 -29.94 -19.22 10.52
C GLU A 18 -29.91 -18.41 11.83
N SER A 19 -28.96 -17.48 11.98
CA SER A 19 -28.96 -16.42 12.97
C SER A 19 -28.21 -15.18 12.45
N ILE A 20 -28.50 -14.00 13.03
CA ILE A 20 -27.68 -12.78 12.84
C ILE A 20 -26.21 -13.06 13.20
N GLU A 21 -26.00 -13.92 14.19
CA GLU A 21 -24.67 -14.35 14.64
C GLU A 21 -23.89 -15.06 13.53
N ASP A 22 -24.54 -15.93 12.75
CA ASP A 22 -23.88 -16.66 11.64
C ASP A 22 -23.47 -15.74 10.49
N ALA A 23 -24.26 -14.70 10.21
CA ALA A 23 -23.93 -13.71 9.19
C ALA A 23 -22.73 -12.85 9.59
N LEU A 24 -22.59 -12.55 10.88
CA LEU A 24 -21.44 -11.83 11.43
C LEU A 24 -20.17 -12.68 11.34
N ASP A 25 -20.24 -13.97 11.66
CA ASP A 25 -19.10 -14.89 11.56
C ASP A 25 -18.58 -15.09 10.13
N VAL A 26 -19.47 -15.10 9.14
CA VAL A 26 -19.09 -15.15 7.72
C VAL A 26 -18.45 -13.83 7.28
N ALA A 27 -18.98 -12.69 7.74
CA ALA A 27 -18.42 -11.38 7.42
C ALA A 27 -17.01 -11.18 8.02
N ASP A 28 -16.80 -11.60 9.26
CA ASP A 28 -15.49 -11.53 9.92
C ASP A 28 -14.46 -12.40 9.21
N ARG A 29 -14.82 -13.63 8.80
CA ARG A 29 -13.93 -14.52 8.04
C ARG A 29 -13.51 -13.94 6.69
N MET A 30 -14.45 -13.30 5.98
CA MET A 30 -14.18 -12.62 4.70
C MET A 30 -13.32 -11.36 4.88
N ALA A 31 -13.49 -10.65 6.00
CA ALA A 31 -12.67 -9.49 6.36
C ALA A 31 -11.23 -9.90 6.72
N GLU A 32 -11.03 -11.00 7.44
CA GLU A 32 -9.70 -11.53 7.75
C GLU A 32 -8.95 -11.99 6.49
N GLU A 33 -9.65 -12.59 5.53
CA GLU A 33 -9.04 -13.06 4.28
C GLU A 33 -8.61 -11.93 3.35
N THR A 34 -9.38 -10.83 3.31
CA THR A 34 -9.06 -9.65 2.49
C THR A 34 -8.01 -8.72 3.12
N THR A 35 -7.71 -8.90 4.42
CA THR A 35 -6.74 -8.08 5.16
C THR A 35 -5.45 -8.82 5.52
N LYS A 36 -5.22 -10.02 4.95
CA LYS A 36 -4.01 -10.82 5.17
C LYS A 36 -2.75 -9.98 4.89
N ARG A 37 -2.08 -9.59 5.97
CA ARG A 37 -0.71 -9.07 5.94
C ARG A 37 0.23 -10.26 5.81
N TYR A 38 0.82 -10.42 4.64
CA TYR A 38 1.86 -11.41 4.42
C TYR A 38 3.08 -11.10 5.30
N THR A 39 3.62 -12.15 5.90
CA THR A 39 4.89 -12.08 6.63
C THR A 39 6.05 -11.87 5.67
N HIS A 40 7.19 -11.38 6.18
CA HIS A 40 8.38 -11.16 5.34
C HIS A 40 8.88 -12.45 4.65
N GLU A 41 8.63 -13.62 5.25
CA GLU A 41 8.97 -14.93 4.68
C GLU A 41 8.04 -15.30 3.52
N GLU A 42 6.73 -15.09 3.65
CA GLU A 42 5.76 -15.32 2.56
C GLU A 42 5.92 -14.33 1.39
N TYR A 43 6.49 -13.15 1.65
CA TYR A 43 6.77 -12.13 0.63
C TYR A 43 7.99 -12.46 -0.24
N ARG A 44 8.97 -13.22 0.27
CA ARG A 44 10.21 -13.52 -0.48
C ARG A 44 9.98 -14.44 -1.67
N ASP A 45 8.94 -15.26 -1.62
CA ASP A 45 8.54 -16.10 -2.76
C ASP A 45 7.73 -15.32 -3.81
N PHE A 46 7.32 -14.08 -3.50
CA PHE A 46 6.50 -13.22 -4.38
C PHE A 46 7.28 -12.09 -5.06
N ILE A 47 8.39 -11.62 -4.45
CA ILE A 47 9.24 -10.56 -5.02
C ILE A 47 10.18 -11.18 -6.05
N SER A 48 10.01 -10.79 -7.32
CA SER A 48 10.75 -11.33 -8.45
C SER A 48 12.15 -10.73 -8.59
N GLU A 49 13.01 -11.37 -9.39
CA GLU A 49 14.31 -10.78 -9.78
C GLU A 49 14.15 -9.42 -10.49
N SER A 50 13.03 -9.22 -11.19
CA SER A 50 12.72 -7.95 -11.83
C SER A 50 12.42 -6.85 -10.81
N ASP A 51 11.81 -7.17 -9.68
CA ASP A 51 11.54 -6.20 -8.62
C ASP A 51 12.85 -5.77 -7.96
N ALA A 52 13.75 -6.72 -7.71
CA ALA A 52 15.09 -6.43 -7.20
C ALA A 52 15.90 -5.53 -8.14
N GLU A 53 15.80 -5.75 -9.46
CA GLU A 53 16.42 -4.88 -10.47
C GLU A 53 15.84 -3.47 -10.46
N MET A 54 14.52 -3.37 -10.29
CA MET A 54 13.82 -2.08 -10.22
C MET A 54 14.26 -1.28 -8.99
N ASP A 55 14.36 -1.93 -7.84
CA ASP A 55 14.85 -1.34 -6.60
C ASP A 55 16.29 -0.86 -6.75
N TYR A 56 17.16 -1.69 -7.35
CA TYR A 56 18.55 -1.31 -7.65
C TYR A 56 18.61 -0.04 -8.52
N ARG A 57 17.79 0.05 -9.56
CA ARG A 57 17.75 1.24 -10.43
C ARG A 57 17.21 2.47 -9.73
N ALA A 58 16.21 2.31 -8.87
CA ALA A 58 15.68 3.40 -8.07
C ALA A 58 16.75 3.95 -7.11
N GLU A 59 17.47 3.07 -6.41
CA GLU A 59 18.55 3.47 -5.51
C GLU A 59 19.67 4.21 -6.24
N GLU A 60 20.15 3.68 -7.37
CA GLU A 60 21.22 4.30 -8.14
C GLU A 60 20.80 5.66 -8.72
N ALA A 61 19.55 5.80 -9.17
CA ALA A 61 19.02 7.08 -9.62
C ALA A 61 19.02 8.13 -8.49
N VAL A 62 18.62 7.74 -7.27
CA VAL A 62 18.65 8.61 -6.10
C VAL A 62 20.08 9.00 -5.72
N LYS A 63 21.02 8.05 -5.69
CA LYS A 63 22.44 8.31 -5.43
C LYS A 63 23.01 9.31 -6.44
N ALA A 64 22.72 9.12 -7.73
CA ALA A 64 23.16 10.04 -8.78
C ALA A 64 22.54 11.44 -8.64
N ALA A 65 21.25 11.53 -8.30
CA ALA A 65 20.57 12.80 -8.06
C ALA A 65 21.18 13.55 -6.85
N LEU A 66 21.45 12.85 -5.74
CA LEU A 66 22.10 13.40 -4.56
C LEU A 66 23.52 13.87 -4.88
N HIS A 67 24.30 13.09 -5.63
CA HIS A 67 25.64 13.48 -6.07
C HIS A 67 25.59 14.77 -6.91
N ARG A 68 24.67 14.83 -7.89
CA ARG A 68 24.46 16.03 -8.71
C ARG A 68 24.04 17.23 -7.87
N ALA A 69 23.14 17.05 -6.91
CA ALA A 69 22.71 18.12 -6.00
C ALA A 69 23.90 18.71 -5.22
N LYS A 70 24.80 17.85 -4.71
CA LYS A 70 26.03 18.27 -4.03
C LYS A 70 26.97 19.05 -4.95
N VAL A 71 27.26 18.52 -6.15
CA VAL A 71 28.12 19.19 -7.15
C VAL A 71 27.54 20.53 -7.57
N CYS A 72 26.22 20.59 -7.78
CA CYS A 72 25.51 21.81 -8.15
C CYS A 72 25.22 22.75 -6.96
N LYS A 73 25.70 22.44 -5.76
CA LYS A 73 25.48 23.24 -4.54
C LYS A 73 24.00 23.54 -4.30
N LYS A 74 23.13 22.55 -4.51
CA LYS A 74 21.71 22.63 -4.17
C LYS A 74 21.50 22.24 -2.70
N PRO A 75 20.64 22.93 -1.94
CA PRO A 75 20.26 22.48 -0.62
C PRO A 75 19.49 21.14 -0.71
N ILE A 76 19.74 20.24 0.25
CA ILE A 76 19.18 18.89 0.28
C ILE A 76 18.30 18.75 1.52
N ALA A 77 17.01 18.48 1.33
CA ALA A 77 16.12 18.12 2.43
C ALA A 77 16.41 16.68 2.89
N ARG A 78 16.53 16.48 4.19
CA ARG A 78 16.72 15.18 4.83
C ARG A 78 15.76 15.02 5.99
N TYR A 79 15.60 13.79 6.42
CA TYR A 79 14.76 13.42 7.57
C TYR A 79 15.62 12.69 8.59
N ASP A 80 15.56 13.13 9.84
CA ASP A 80 16.21 12.47 10.96
C ASP A 80 15.25 11.44 11.58
N MET A 81 15.66 10.17 11.58
CA MET A 81 14.85 9.09 12.13
C MET A 81 14.81 9.08 13.66
N ASP A 82 15.80 9.67 14.33
CA ASP A 82 15.90 9.67 15.79
C ASP A 82 15.04 10.79 16.38
N THR A 83 15.23 12.00 15.90
CA THR A 83 14.46 13.18 16.35
C THR A 83 13.09 13.30 15.69
N LYS A 84 12.82 12.50 14.64
CA LYS A 84 11.60 12.53 13.82
C LYS A 84 11.34 13.88 13.14
N ARG A 85 12.40 14.67 12.90
CA ARG A 85 12.30 16.02 12.31
C ARG A 85 12.95 16.09 10.94
N ALA A 86 12.35 16.88 10.06
CA ALA A 86 12.94 17.24 8.78
C ALA A 86 13.94 18.39 8.94
N TYR A 87 15.01 18.39 8.15
CA TYR A 87 15.96 19.49 8.06
C TYR A 87 16.45 19.69 6.64
N ILE A 88 16.90 20.91 6.36
CA ILE A 88 17.55 21.26 5.10
C ILE A 88 19.06 21.37 5.35
N GLU A 89 19.83 20.58 4.62
CA GLU A 89 21.30 20.63 4.60
C GLU A 89 21.77 21.49 3.44
N TYR A 90 22.45 22.58 3.76
CA TYR A 90 22.99 23.52 2.79
C TYR A 90 24.40 23.12 2.33
N PRO A 91 24.88 23.60 1.17
CA PRO A 91 26.21 23.25 0.64
C PRO A 91 27.39 23.66 1.54
N ASN A 92 27.18 24.59 2.47
CA ASN A 92 28.15 25.02 3.49
C ASN A 92 28.25 24.03 4.67
N GLY A 93 27.42 22.98 4.71
CA GLY A 93 27.32 22.03 5.81
C GLY A 93 26.36 22.46 6.93
N GLU A 94 25.72 23.62 6.81
CA GLU A 94 24.73 24.09 7.77
C GLU A 94 23.44 23.27 7.67
N ARG A 95 22.89 22.88 8.83
CA ARG A 95 21.63 22.15 8.93
C ARG A 95 20.60 23.03 9.60
N LYS A 96 19.51 23.31 8.91
CA LYS A 96 18.37 24.04 9.45
C LYS A 96 17.19 23.10 9.61
N TYR A 97 16.80 22.81 10.85
CA TYR A 97 15.59 22.05 11.13
C TYR A 97 14.37 22.86 10.71
N VAL A 98 13.41 22.16 10.11
CA VAL A 98 12.09 22.71 9.83
C VAL A 98 11.30 22.66 11.14
N GLU A 99 10.62 23.76 11.46
CA GLU A 99 9.72 23.87 12.60
C GLU A 99 8.28 23.54 12.17
#